data_AF-A0A820FB56-F1
#
_entry.id   AF-A0A820FB56-F1
#
_cell.length_a   1.000
_cell.length_b   1.000
_cell.length_c   1.000
_cell.angle_alpha   90.00
_cell.angle_beta   90.00
_cell.angle_gamma   90.00
#
_symmetry.space_group_name_H-M   'P 1'
#
loop_
_entity.id
_entity.type
_entity.pdbx_description
1 polymer ?
#
loop_
_entity_poly.entity_id
_entity_poly.type
_entity_poly.pdbx_seq_one_letter_code
_entity_poly.pdbx_strand_id
1 'polypeptide(L)'
;MYLLNYSSPFFFVTSDSGQAISDVLHHFPNSSMTITGPILHIDRFDRKSSTICDGFIKAIADFYVLGECQTSLLSRSGFSSWANHRRLKPNENLYYYFDKISTVQKG
;
A
#
# COMPACT_ATOMS: atom_id res chain seq x y z
N MET A 1 10.44 4.92 32.28
CA MET A 1 10.85 3.56 31.88
C MET A 1 10.09 3.23 30.60
N TYR A 2 10.67 3.52 29.43
CA TYR A 2 10.04 3.24 28.14
C TYR A 2 10.39 1.80 27.74
N LEU A 3 9.48 0.87 27.96
CA LEU A 3 9.54 -0.44 27.31
C LEU A 3 9.14 -0.23 25.84
N LEU A 4 10.12 0.01 24.98
CA LEU A 4 9.94 -0.16 23.54
C LEU A 4 9.73 -1.66 23.31
N ASN A 5 8.48 -2.10 23.35
CA ASN A 5 8.09 -3.38 22.78
C ASN A 5 8.44 -3.30 21.28
N TYR A 6 9.64 -3.78 20.91
CA TYR A 6 10.01 -4.02 19.54
C TYR A 6 9.21 -5.23 19.03
N SER A 7 7.91 -5.03 18.83
CA SER A 7 7.13 -5.90 17.95
C SER A 7 7.75 -5.81 16.56
N SER A 8 8.11 -6.96 15.98
CA SER A 8 8.60 -7.00 14.60
C SER A 8 7.64 -6.25 13.67
N PRO A 9 8.13 -5.38 12.78
CA PRO A 9 7.28 -4.61 11.89
C PRO A 9 6.50 -5.56 10.97
N PHE A 10 5.21 -5.28 10.79
CA PHE A 10 4.36 -6.00 9.87
C PHE A 10 4.05 -5.12 8.65
N PHE A 11 4.31 -5.62 7.46
CA PHE A 11 4.24 -4.87 6.21
C PHE A 11 2.97 -5.19 5.44
N PHE A 12 2.16 -4.17 5.16
CA PHE A 12 1.15 -4.26 4.13
C PHE A 12 1.72 -3.75 2.81
N VAL A 13 1.62 -4.54 1.74
CA VAL A 13 2.06 -4.14 0.40
C VAL A 13 0.91 -4.21 -0.60
N THR A 14 0.76 -3.13 -1.38
CA THR A 14 -0.12 -3.10 -2.56
C THR A 14 0.60 -2.41 -3.72
N SER A 15 0.50 -3.00 -4.90
CA SER A 15 1.09 -2.50 -6.15
C SER A 15 0.38 -3.16 -7.34
N ASP A 16 0.36 -2.49 -8.48
CA ASP A 16 -0.06 -3.04 -9.77
C ASP A 16 0.99 -4.01 -10.34
N SER A 17 2.22 -3.96 -9.84
CA SER A 17 3.29 -4.91 -10.15
C SER A 17 3.22 -6.14 -9.23
N GLY A 18 2.77 -7.27 -9.80
CA GLY A 18 2.81 -8.56 -9.11
C GLY A 18 4.22 -8.98 -8.69
N GLN A 19 5.25 -8.59 -9.46
CA GLN A 19 6.65 -8.84 -9.09
C GLN A 19 7.04 -8.09 -7.81
N ALA A 20 6.69 -6.80 -7.70
CA ALA A 20 7.00 -6.01 -6.51
C ALA A 20 6.33 -6.58 -5.25
N ILE A 21 5.08 -7.03 -5.36
CA ILE A 21 4.38 -7.73 -4.27
C ILE A 21 5.13 -9.02 -3.92
N SER A 22 5.43 -9.86 -4.91
CA SER A 22 6.12 -11.14 -4.71
C SER A 22 7.47 -10.95 -4.04
N ASP A 23 8.22 -9.94 -4.43
CA ASP A 23 9.53 -9.63 -3.85
C ASP A 23 9.41 -9.31 -2.36
N VAL A 24 8.43 -8.48 -1.97
CA VAL A 24 8.19 -8.14 -0.55
C VAL A 24 7.75 -9.37 0.24
N LEU A 25 6.79 -10.14 -0.28
CA LEU A 25 6.29 -11.35 0.41
C LEU A 25 7.39 -12.40 0.60
N HIS A 26 8.30 -12.53 -0.37
CA HIS A 26 9.42 -13.45 -0.28
C HIS A 26 10.50 -12.97 0.70
N HIS A 27 10.79 -11.67 0.75
CA HIS A 27 11.76 -11.10 1.70
C HIS A 27 11.23 -11.07 3.14
N PHE A 28 9.92 -10.96 3.34
CA PHE A 28 9.28 -10.82 4.65
C PHE A 28 8.13 -11.84 4.86
N PRO A 29 8.38 -13.16 4.78
CA PRO A 29 7.33 -14.17 4.66
C PRO A 29 6.41 -14.27 5.89
N ASN A 30 6.93 -13.97 7.09
CA ASN A 30 6.17 -14.05 8.34
C ASN A 30 5.68 -12.70 8.86
N SER A 31 5.99 -11.62 8.13
CA SER A 31 5.74 -10.26 8.58
C SER A 31 5.25 -9.36 7.45
N SER A 32 4.64 -9.94 6.43
CA SER A 32 4.03 -9.18 5.36
C SER A 32 2.74 -9.81 4.87
N MET A 33 1.87 -8.98 4.32
CA MET A 33 0.65 -9.42 3.64
C MET A 33 0.30 -8.50 2.47
N THR A 34 -0.55 -9.03 1.60
CA THR A 34 -1.22 -8.29 0.55
C THR A 34 -2.66 -8.77 0.44
N ILE A 35 -3.52 -7.98 -0.19
CA ILE A 35 -4.87 -8.41 -0.55
C ILE A 35 -4.81 -8.88 -2.01
N THR A 36 -5.23 -10.12 -2.25
CA THR A 36 -5.23 -10.71 -3.58
C THR A 36 -6.34 -10.12 -4.44
N GLY A 37 -6.06 -9.91 -5.72
CA GLY A 37 -7.04 -9.49 -6.72
C GLY A 37 -6.42 -8.57 -7.78
N PRO A 38 -7.15 -8.27 -8.86
CA PRO A 38 -6.68 -7.34 -9.87
C PRO A 38 -6.71 -5.90 -9.34
N ILE A 39 -5.70 -5.09 -9.66
CA ILE A 39 -5.79 -3.64 -9.45
C ILE A 39 -6.66 -3.04 -10.56
N LEU A 40 -7.73 -2.36 -10.17
CA LEU A 40 -8.66 -1.75 -11.11
C LEU A 40 -8.17 -0.35 -11.51
N HIS A 41 -7.69 -0.24 -12.74
CA HIS A 41 -7.45 1.03 -13.41
C HIS A 41 -8.77 1.52 -13.99
N ILE A 42 -9.42 2.50 -13.34
CA ILE A 42 -10.73 3.04 -13.76
C ILE A 42 -10.66 3.61 -15.20
N ASP A 43 -9.47 4.03 -15.63
CA ASP A 43 -9.15 4.56 -16.95
C ASP A 43 -9.00 3.49 -18.05
N ARG A 44 -8.78 2.21 -17.70
CA ARG A 44 -8.55 1.11 -18.66
C ARG A 44 -9.75 0.17 -18.80
N PHE A 45 -10.94 0.75 -18.79
CA PHE A 45 -12.22 0.07 -18.68
C PHE A 45 -12.48 -0.94 -19.81
N ASP A 46 -12.35 -2.25 -19.53
CA ASP A 46 -12.88 -3.32 -20.38
C ASP A 46 -14.15 -3.89 -19.75
N ARG A 47 -15.30 -3.68 -20.42
CA ARG A 47 -16.67 -3.76 -19.87
C ARG A 47 -17.17 -5.17 -19.53
N LYS A 48 -16.38 -6.21 -19.75
CA LYS A 48 -16.92 -7.58 -19.90
C LYS A 48 -16.55 -8.59 -18.82
N SER A 49 -15.92 -8.21 -17.71
CA SER A 49 -15.36 -9.19 -16.79
C SER A 49 -15.90 -9.11 -15.37
N SER A 50 -16.21 -10.27 -14.77
CA SER A 50 -16.44 -10.46 -13.34
C SER A 50 -15.28 -9.99 -12.47
N THR A 51 -14.09 -9.80 -13.06
CA THR A 51 -12.90 -9.23 -12.39
C THR A 51 -13.06 -7.76 -11.97
N ILE A 52 -14.10 -7.07 -12.44
CA ILE A 52 -14.40 -5.68 -12.03
C ILE A 52 -14.81 -5.62 -10.56
N CYS A 53 -15.72 -6.50 -10.13
CA CYS A 53 -16.18 -6.54 -8.75
C CYS A 53 -15.02 -6.85 -7.81
N ASP A 54 -14.22 -7.86 -8.15
CA ASP A 54 -13.06 -8.26 -7.35
C ASP A 54 -12.01 -7.15 -7.27
N GLY A 55 -11.74 -6.46 -8.39
CA GLY A 55 -10.79 -5.35 -8.41
C GLY A 55 -11.28 -4.13 -7.65
N PHE A 56 -12.58 -3.86 -7.67
CA PHE A 56 -13.17 -2.78 -6.87
C PHE A 56 -13.12 -3.10 -5.37
N ILE A 57 -13.47 -4.33 -4.97
CA ILE A 57 -13.37 -4.78 -3.59
C ILE A 57 -11.93 -4.71 -3.11
N LYS A 58 -10.96 -5.16 -3.91
CA LYS A 58 -9.53 -5.00 -3.60
C LYS A 58 -9.15 -3.54 -3.42
N ALA A 59 -9.52 -2.66 -4.36
CA ALA A 59 -9.17 -1.24 -4.28
C ALA A 59 -9.71 -0.58 -3.01
N ILE A 60 -10.96 -0.90 -2.62
CA ILE A 60 -11.52 -0.45 -1.35
C ILE A 60 -10.72 -1.01 -0.17
N ALA A 61 -10.48 -2.32 -0.15
CA ALA A 61 -9.82 -2.95 0.98
C ALA A 61 -8.37 -2.43 1.15
N ASP A 62 -7.63 -2.27 0.06
CA ASP A 62 -6.32 -1.61 0.04
C ASP A 62 -6.37 -0.19 0.61
N PHE A 63 -7.37 0.60 0.19
CA PHE A 63 -7.55 1.98 0.64
C PHE A 63 -7.79 2.06 2.16
N TYR A 64 -8.60 1.14 2.69
CA TYR A 64 -8.83 1.04 4.12
C TYR A 64 -7.56 0.56 4.83
N VAL A 65 -6.93 -0.53 4.43
CA VAL A 65 -5.73 -1.02 5.15
C VAL A 65 -4.58 0.00 5.13
N LEU A 66 -4.34 0.67 3.99
CA LEU A 66 -3.31 1.73 3.90
C LEU A 66 -3.53 2.87 4.91
N GLY A 67 -4.79 3.26 5.12
CA GLY A 67 -5.12 4.33 6.07
C GLY A 67 -5.05 3.90 7.55
N GLU A 68 -4.84 2.63 7.86
CA GLU A 68 -4.62 2.14 9.23
C GLU A 68 -3.12 1.96 9.56
N CYS A 69 -2.23 2.07 8.56
CA CYS A 69 -0.80 1.94 8.79
C CYS A 69 -0.22 3.09 9.64
N GLN A 70 0.63 2.75 10.62
CA GLN A 70 1.33 3.70 11.47
C GLN A 70 2.43 4.46 10.71
N THR A 71 3.04 3.80 9.74
CA THR A 71 4.08 4.33 8.85
C THR A 71 3.71 3.98 7.41
N SER A 72 3.87 4.92 6.49
CA SER A 72 3.53 4.72 5.08
C SER A 72 4.72 5.07 4.20
N LEU A 73 5.08 4.17 3.27
CA LEU A 73 6.01 4.44 2.17
C LEU A 73 5.21 4.38 0.87
N LEU A 74 5.05 5.53 0.21
CA LEU A 74 4.15 5.66 -0.94
C LEU A 74 4.91 6.08 -2.20
N SER A 75 4.45 5.58 -3.34
CA SER A 75 4.67 6.27 -4.61
C SER A 75 3.73 7.48 -4.71
N ARG A 76 4.10 8.54 -5.44
CA ARG A 76 3.24 9.71 -5.66
C ARG A 76 2.09 9.35 -6.60
N SER A 77 1.03 8.76 -6.04
CA SER A 77 -0.22 8.47 -6.75
C SER A 77 -1.40 9.16 -6.08
N GLY A 78 -2.46 9.43 -6.83
CA GLY A 78 -3.71 9.95 -6.26
C GLY A 78 -4.27 9.00 -5.21
N PHE A 79 -4.36 7.70 -5.53
CA PHE A 79 -4.90 6.67 -4.63
C PHE A 79 -4.20 6.63 -3.26
N SER A 80 -2.86 6.51 -3.27
CA SER A 80 -2.05 6.48 -2.05
C SER A 80 -2.14 7.78 -1.26
N SER A 81 -2.20 8.92 -1.96
CA SER A 81 -2.38 10.24 -1.32
C SER A 81 -3.73 10.31 -0.60
N TRP A 82 -4.83 9.91 -1.24
CA TRP A 82 -6.15 9.89 -0.62
C TRP A 82 -6.22 8.91 0.57
N ALA A 83 -5.58 7.75 0.49
CA ALA A 83 -5.53 6.80 1.59
C ALA A 83 -4.81 7.39 2.81
N ASN A 84 -3.72 8.12 2.61
CA ASN A 84 -3.02 8.83 3.68
C ASN A 84 -3.87 9.96 4.30
N HIS A 85 -4.66 10.69 3.51
CA HIS A 85 -5.56 11.72 4.03
C HIS A 85 -6.66 11.16 4.94
N ARG A 86 -7.01 9.88 4.81
CA ARG A 86 -7.99 9.19 5.67
C ARG A 86 -7.46 8.88 7.07
N ARG A 87 -6.13 8.82 7.25
CA ARG A 87 -5.50 8.48 8.55
C ARG A 87 -5.96 9.47 9.63
N LEU A 88 -6.05 9.01 10.87
CA LEU A 88 -6.36 9.89 12.03
C LEU A 88 -5.40 11.08 12.14
N LYS A 89 -4.13 10.86 11.77
CA LYS A 89 -3.08 11.87 11.69
C LYS A 89 -2.42 11.82 10.31
N PRO A 90 -2.95 12.54 9.31
CA PRO A 90 -2.36 12.57 7.97
C PRO A 90 -0.91 13.04 8.02
N ASN A 91 -0.06 12.48 7.15
CA ASN A 91 1.37 12.82 6.99
C ASN A 91 2.29 12.41 8.16
N GLU A 92 1.76 11.94 9.30
CA GLU A 92 2.60 11.39 10.37
C GLU A 92 3.31 10.12 9.88
N ASN A 93 4.65 10.06 9.98
CA ASN A 93 5.47 8.94 9.48
C ASN A 93 5.22 8.58 8.00
N LEU A 94 4.97 9.59 7.17
CA LEU A 94 4.82 9.43 5.73
C LEU A 94 6.17 9.61 5.03
N TYR A 95 6.46 8.70 4.10
CA TYR A 95 7.64 8.72 3.27
C TYR A 95 7.26 8.52 1.81
N TYR A 96 7.97 9.21 0.92
CA TYR A 96 7.82 9.03 -0.51
C TYR A 96 9.06 8.40 -1.13
N TYR A 97 8.85 7.40 -1.98
CA TYR A 97 9.90 6.79 -2.79
C TYR A 97 10.01 7.48 -4.15
N PHE A 98 11.23 7.89 -4.53
CA PHE A 98 11.53 8.54 -5.80
C PHE A 98 12.51 7.72 -6.62
N ASP A 99 12.00 7.10 -7.68
CA ASP A 99 12.79 6.22 -8.56
C ASP A 99 13.92 6.96 -9.29
N LYS A 100 13.74 8.26 -9.59
CA LYS A 100 14.75 9.07 -10.28
C LYS A 100 15.99 9.42 -9.42
N ILE A 101 15.98 9.15 -8.11
CA ILE A 101 17.07 9.56 -7.20
C ILE A 101 17.44 8.44 -6.19
N SER A 102 16.82 7.25 -6.21
CA SER A 102 17.07 6.18 -5.20
C SER A 102 17.01 6.70 -3.74
N THR A 103 16.18 7.70 -3.47
CA THR A 103 16.13 8.37 -2.16
C THR A 103 14.72 8.39 -1.62
N VAL A 104 14.63 8.17 -0.30
CA VAL A 104 13.38 8.25 0.46
C VAL A 104 13.35 9.64 1.12
N GLN A 105 12.28 10.40 0.90
CA GLN A 105 12.09 11.70 1.56
C GLN A 105 10.93 11.62 2.55
N LYS A 106 11.08 12.33 3.67
CA LYS A 106 10.01 12.49 4.66
C LYS A 106 8.99 13.50 4.12
N GLY A 107 7.72 13.09 4.10
CA GLY A 107 6.59 13.89 3.65
C GLY A 107 6.03 14.83 4.71
#